data_AF-A0A957QVJ3-F1
#
_entry.id   AF-A0A957QVJ3-F1
#
_cell.length_a   1.000
_cell.length_b   1.000
_cell.length_c   1.000
_cell.angle_alpha   90.00
_cell.angle_beta   90.00
_cell.angle_gamma   90.00
#
_symmetry.space_group_name_H-M   'P 1'
#
loop_
_entity.id
_entity.type
_entity.pdbx_description
1 polymer ?
#
loop_
_entity_poly.entity_id
_entity_poly.type
_entity_poly.pdbx_seq_one_letter_code
_entity_poly.pdbx_strand_id
1 'polypeptide(L)' 'YIAVADALRANAAEMVEQLRANGIKHIVMMTGDNHAAADYIAGQAGIDEVYADLLPEQKLELVKELREQGNVAMIGDGVN' A
#
# COMPACT_ATOMS: atom_id res chain seq x y z
N TYR A 1 6.60 22.95 5.52
CA TYR A 1 6.89 21.55 5.19
C TYR A 1 6.28 21.29 3.82
N ILE A 2 7.07 20.97 2.80
CA ILE A 2 6.56 20.56 1.48
C ILE A 2 6.78 19.06 1.42
N ALA A 3 5.72 18.28 1.55
CA ALA A 3 5.73 16.85 1.28
C ALA A 3 5.19 16.65 -0.13
N VAL A 4 5.93 15.96 -0.99
CA VAL A 4 5.47 15.54 -2.31
C VAL A 4 4.96 14.13 -2.13
N ALA A 5 3.69 14.00 -1.77
CA ALA A 5 3.00 12.71 -1.81
C ALA A 5 2.57 12.46 -3.26
N ASP A 6 2.83 11.26 -3.76
CA ASP A 6 2.25 10.83 -5.04
C ASP A 6 0.72 10.91 -4.92
N ALA A 7 0.09 11.62 -5.85
CA ALA A 7 -1.36 11.72 -5.85
C ALA A 7 -1.95 10.31 -6.03
N LEU A 8 -2.91 9.96 -5.16
CA LEU A 8 -3.65 8.72 -5.30
C LEU A 8 -4.23 8.65 -6.71
N ARG A 9 -3.95 7.56 -7.44
CA ARG A 9 -4.54 7.36 -8.75
C ARG A 9 -6.06 7.36 -8.61
N ALA A 10 -6.76 8.06 -9.50
CA ALA A 10 -8.22 8.25 -9.41
C ALA A 10 -9.02 6.93 -9.33
N ASN A 11 -8.44 5.82 -9.79
CA ASN A 11 -9.02 4.48 -9.80
C ASN A 11 -8.60 3.59 -8.62
N ALA A 12 -7.85 4.11 -7.62
CA ALA A 12 -7.32 3.28 -6.55
C ALA A 12 -8.41 2.68 -5.65
N ALA A 13 -9.43 3.46 -5.28
CA ALA A 13 -10.55 2.97 -4.49
C ALA A 13 -11.34 1.87 -5.23
N GLU A 14 -11.63 2.10 -6.52
CA GLU A 14 -12.31 1.12 -7.37
C GLU A 14 -11.49 -0.18 -7.49
N MET A 15 -10.17 -0.07 -7.64
CA MET A 15 -9.29 -1.24 -7.68
C MET A 15 -9.36 -2.04 -6.37
N VAL A 16 -9.30 -1.36 -5.22
CA VAL A 16 -9.41 -2.02 -3.90
C VAL A 16 -10.75 -2.73 -3.76
N GLU A 17 -11.86 -2.10 -4.14
CA GLU A 17 -13.18 -2.72 -4.14
C GLU A 17 -13.23 -3.97 -5.04
N GLN A 18 -12.68 -3.90 -6.24
CA GLN A 18 -12.61 -5.04 -7.15
C GLN A 18 -11.76 -6.19 -6.57
N LEU A 19 -10.61 -5.89 -5.96
CA LEU A 19 -9.77 -6.91 -5.31
C LEU A 19 -10.54 -7.62 -4.18
N ARG A 20 -11.29 -6.86 -3.37
CA ARG A 20 -12.15 -7.43 -2.32
C ARG A 20 -13.27 -8.29 -2.89
N ALA A 21 -13.94 -7.83 -3.94
CA ALA A 21 -14.98 -8.60 -4.62
C ALA A 21 -14.45 -9.93 -5.19
N ASN A 22 -13.16 -10.00 -5.54
CA ASN A 22 -12.47 -11.21 -5.99
C ASN A 22 -11.90 -12.06 -4.84
N GLY A 23 -12.20 -11.73 -3.58
CA GLY A 23 -11.85 -12.54 -2.42
C GLY A 23 -10.50 -12.21 -1.76
N ILE A 24 -9.84 -11.11 -2.17
CA ILE A 24 -8.65 -10.61 -1.45
C ILE A 24 -9.12 -9.96 -0.15
N LYS A 25 -8.72 -10.55 0.98
CA LYS A 25 -9.23 -10.16 2.31
C LYS A 25 -8.37 -9.13 3.03
N HIS A 26 -7.08 -9.07 2.70
CA HIS A 26 -6.10 -8.23 3.37
C HIS A 26 -5.30 -7.47 2.32
N ILE A 27 -5.43 -6.15 2.36
CA ILE A 27 -4.79 -5.22 1.43
C ILE A 27 -3.94 -4.27 2.26
N VAL A 28 -2.64 -4.29 1.97
CA VAL A 28 -1.62 -3.53 2.70
C VAL A 28 -1.06 -2.45 1.78
N MET A 29 -0.88 -1.23 2.30
CA MET A 29 -0.13 -0.17 1.64
C MET A 29 1.27 -0.05 2.23
N MET A 30 2.28 0.05 1.37
CA MET A 30 3.67 0.30 1.74
C MET A 30 4.14 1.59 1.04
N THR A 31 4.56 2.59 1.81
CA THR A 31 5.02 3.88 1.26
C THR A 31 6.23 4.43 2.02
N GLY A 32 7.02 5.25 1.33
CA GLY A 32 8.08 6.05 1.94
C GLY A 32 7.59 7.42 2.42
N ASP A 33 6.33 7.76 2.14
CA ASP A 33 5.68 8.96 2.66
C ASP A 33 5.46 8.85 4.17
N ASN A 34 5.29 10.00 4.82
CA ASN A 34 4.95 10.03 6.23
C ASN A 34 3.57 9.44 6.52
N HIS A 35 3.40 8.98 7.76
CA HIS A 35 2.14 8.40 8.24
C HIS A 35 0.90 9.25 7.95
N ALA A 36 0.94 10.58 8.12
CA ALA A 36 -0.25 11.42 7.93
C ALA A 36 -0.76 11.42 6.48
N ALA A 37 0.17 11.47 5.51
CA ALA A 37 -0.19 11.36 4.10
C ALA A 37 -0.65 9.94 3.74
N ALA A 38 0.03 8.93 4.28
CA ALA A 38 -0.26 7.53 4.03
C ALA A 38 -1.67 7.15 4.54
N ASP A 39 -2.01 7.49 5.78
CA ASP A 39 -3.29 7.18 6.39
C ASP A 39 -4.45 7.88 5.66
N TYR A 40 -4.24 9.12 5.22
CA TYR A 40 -5.21 9.86 4.42
C TYR A 40 -5.53 9.14 3.10
N ILE A 41 -4.50 8.69 2.39
CA ILE A 41 -4.64 7.96 1.13
C ILE A 41 -5.31 6.59 1.36
N ALA A 42 -4.86 5.85 2.36
CA ALA A 42 -5.39 4.54 2.70
C ALA A 42 -6.88 4.60 3.07
N GLY A 43 -7.28 5.63 3.82
CA GLY A 43 -8.68 5.88 4.17
C GLY A 43 -9.56 6.15 2.95
N GLN A 44 -9.06 6.88 1.95
CA GLN A 44 -9.80 7.11 0.70
C GLN A 44 -9.90 5.87 -0.18
N ALA A 45 -8.87 5.03 -0.19
CA ALA A 45 -8.82 3.82 -1.01
C ALA A 45 -9.48 2.59 -0.35
N GLY A 46 -9.76 2.62 0.96
CA GLY A 46 -10.34 1.49 1.69
C GLY A 46 -9.33 0.37 2.00
N ILE A 47 -8.08 0.74 2.28
CA ILE A 47 -6.96 -0.16 2.59
C ILE A 47 -7.01 -0.60 4.07
N ASP A 48 -6.63 -1.85 4.36
CA ASP A 48 -6.72 -2.43 5.71
C ASP A 48 -5.57 -1.98 6.62
N GLU A 49 -4.36 -1.91 6.08
CA GLU A 49 -3.14 -1.72 6.86
C GLU A 49 -2.13 -0.86 6.11
N VAL A 50 -1.40 -0.02 6.84
CA VAL A 50 -0.47 0.97 6.30
C VAL A 50 0.88 0.85 6.98
N TYR A 51 1.92 0.73 6.17
CA TYR A 51 3.30 0.89 6.56
C TYR A 51 3.88 2.10 5.84
N ALA A 52 4.19 3.14 6.61
CA ALA A 52 4.69 4.42 6.14
C ALA A 52 6.15 4.63 6.57
N ASP A 53 6.76 5.71 6.09
CA ASP A 53 8.16 6.08 6.37
C ASP A 53 9.16 4.94 6.03
N LEU A 54 8.83 4.09 5.06
CA LEU A 54 9.65 2.94 4.69
C LEU A 54 10.79 3.30 3.73
N LEU A 55 11.98 2.83 4.07
CA LEU A 55 13.12 2.72 3.16
C LEU A 55 12.92 1.56 2.16
N PRO A 56 13.56 1.58 0.98
CA PRO A 56 13.47 0.50 0.00
C PRO A 56 13.76 -0.89 0.58
N GLU A 57 14.78 -1.00 1.43
CA GLU A 57 15.17 -2.27 2.07
C GLU A 57 14.08 -2.78 3.02
N GLN A 58 13.42 -1.87 3.73
CA GLN A 58 12.34 -2.22 4.66
C GLN A 58 11.09 -2.71 3.93
N LYS A 59 10.80 -2.17 2.74
CA LYS A 59 9.73 -2.69 1.88
C LYS A 59 10.01 -4.14 1.48
N LEU A 60 11.25 -4.46 1.13
CA LEU A 60 11.66 -5.83 0.78
C LEU A 60 11.50 -6.79 1.96
N GLU A 61 11.94 -6.41 3.15
CA GLU A 61 11.78 -7.25 4.34
C GLU A 61 10.31 -7.47 4.69
N LEU A 62 9.48 -6.43 4.64
CA LEU A 62 8.05 -6.55 4.88
C LEU A 62 7.36 -7.50 3.89
N VAL A 63 7.73 -7.45 2.60
CA VAL A 63 7.21 -8.42 1.62
C VAL A 63 7.62 -9.85 1.96
N LYS A 64 8.84 -10.09 2.46
CA LYS A 64 9.26 -11.43 2.89
C LYS A 64 8.42 -11.90 4.08
N GLU A 65 8.23 -11.05 5.08
CA GLU A 65 7.41 -11.35 6.27
C GLU A 65 5.95 -11.66 5.88
N LEU A 66 5.34 -10.88 4.99
CA LEU A 66 3.99 -11.13 4.50
C LEU A 66 3.90 -12.44 3.71
N ARG A 67 4.95 -12.81 2.97
CA ARG A 67 5.01 -14.08 2.22
C ARG A 67 5.11 -15.31 3.12
N GLU A 68 5.60 -15.17 4.35
CA GLU A 68 5.56 -16.25 5.34
C GLU A 68 4.13 -16.52 5.83
N GLN A 69 3.24 -15.52 5.73
CA GLN A 69 1.84 -15.61 6.16
C GLN A 69 0.91 -16.11 5.05
N GLY A 70 1.36 -16.11 3.78
CA GLY A 70 0.58 -16.63 2.66
C GLY A 70 1.06 -16.16 1.29
N ASN A 71 0.21 -16.34 0.28
CA ASN A 71 0.50 -15.88 -1.07
C ASN A 71 0.33 -14.35 -1.15
N VAL A 72 1.38 -13.67 -1.58
CA VAL A 72 1.39 -12.21 -1.74
C VAL A 72 1.48 -11.86 -3.22
N ALA A 73 0.65 -10.91 -3.64
CA ALA A 73 0.78 -10.22 -4.92
C ALA A 73 1.09 -8.74 -4.63
N MET A 74 2.12 -8.21 -5.28
CA MET A 74 2.52 -6.81 -5.14
C MET A 74 2.08 -6.03 -6.39
N ILE A 75 1.44 -4.88 -6.17
CA ILE A 75 1.05 -3.95 -7.22
C ILE A 75 1.88 -2.68 -7.02
N GLY A 76 2.69 -2.33 -8.02
CA GLY A 76 3.54 -1.15 -8.01
C GLY A 76 4.04 -0.83 -9.41
N ASP A 77 4.73 0.30 -9.56
CA ASP A 77 5.39 0.69 -10.81
C ASP A 77 6.69 -0.09 -11.07
N GLY A 78 7.18 -0.86 -10.09
CA GLY A 78 8.39 -1.67 -10.20
C GLY A 78 9.68 -0.85 -10.12
N VAL A 79 9.60 0.43 -9.75
CA VAL A 79 10.72 1.36 -9.69
C VAL A 79 10.91 1.81 -8.25
N ASN A 80 11.17 0.91 -7.30
CA ASN A 80 11.67 1.24 -5.95
C ASN A 80 12.13 -0.01 -5.20
#